data_AF-A0AAW1NYT6-F1
#
_entry.id   AF-A0AAW1NYT6-F1
#
_cell.length_a   1.000
_cell.length_b   1.000
_cell.length_c   1.000
_cell.angle_alpha   90.00
_cell.angle_beta   90.00
_cell.angle_gamma   90.00
#
_symmetry.space_group_name_H-M   'P 1'
#
loop_
_entity.id
_entity.type
_entity.pdbx_description
1 polymer ?
#
loop_
_entity_poly.entity_id
_entity_poly.type
_entity_poly.pdbx_seq_one_letter_code
_entity_poly.pdbx_strand_id
1 'polypeptide(L)'
;MAGWSARLMPLLVIAAVFGGVPVTCRRFGEPAGLSLHRKAADWLKQMLPGSRDSDGKEAQQPEFPLQRSDLLVVLPSSLSRLDLVYSSRAYRQGVPTFIVTDKLPFKEQEFAWLGSERWGITYRQPTDSYERRAAIAPFLANNTVGYDSYKWILYGDDDTVFVIDNIIKVLSTLDFSQPYLISDALWWPENGKSDRKKIHANRDAPRCLPCNYTDLLLVDGTCPAQHGFIAPEGCPCTPETLVSQGMWSGGDQVVFDRNNKKFLRQGGPTPGWWYMIHGGAGALISQGAMRQASFEAVEDYLVNRMPVRSSDAMLTEVMWEVLRVAPTDPGYGYCRPHIQMFDPGWSGEQRRFGDLGGDPRGVIERLTAALEHDSCGAECHEQLQHTLTIHVRARSAGSDKTTANSTRLHPWHTACNEIEQLGVLFDQYQQGYSNHNRAEGDIEGVLEQSDCGC
;
A
#
# COMPACT_ATOMS: atom_id res chain seq x y z
N MET A 1 -70.32 -27.70 3.64
CA MET A 1 -70.94 -27.90 4.98
C MET A 1 -69.86 -28.34 5.94
N ALA A 2 -69.95 -27.87 7.20
CA ALA A 2 -69.06 -28.05 8.37
C ALA A 2 -68.26 -29.37 8.45
N GLY A 3 -67.13 -29.48 9.15
CA GLY A 3 -66.51 -28.65 10.18
C GLY A 3 -65.34 -29.43 10.80
N TRP A 4 -64.64 -28.75 11.71
CA TRP A 4 -63.35 -29.06 12.32
C TRP A 4 -63.20 -30.42 13.05
N SER A 5 -61.97 -30.95 13.12
CA SER A 5 -61.27 -31.14 14.40
C SER A 5 -59.76 -31.34 14.22
N ALA A 6 -58.99 -30.62 15.03
CA ALA A 6 -57.54 -30.65 15.12
C ALA A 6 -57.07 -31.69 16.16
N ARG A 7 -55.94 -32.36 15.91
CA ARG A 7 -55.11 -32.95 16.96
C ARG A 7 -53.62 -32.73 16.66
N LEU A 8 -52.97 -32.14 17.66
CA LEU A 8 -51.56 -31.80 17.77
C LEU A 8 -50.69 -33.05 17.96
N MET A 9 -49.48 -33.04 17.40
CA MET A 9 -48.34 -33.86 17.81
C MET A 9 -47.20 -32.94 18.27
N PRO A 10 -46.48 -33.27 19.36
CA PRO A 10 -45.32 -32.49 19.77
C PRO A 10 -44.03 -33.01 19.11
N LEU A 11 -43.23 -32.08 18.60
CA LEU A 11 -41.84 -32.29 18.18
C LEU A 11 -40.93 -32.24 19.41
N LEU A 12 -40.16 -33.30 19.58
CA LEU A 12 -39.15 -33.48 20.61
C LEU A 12 -37.95 -32.57 20.31
N VAL A 13 -37.64 -31.64 21.22
CA VAL A 13 -36.41 -30.82 21.19
C VAL A 13 -35.36 -31.51 22.05
N ILE A 14 -34.24 -31.90 21.46
CA ILE A 14 -33.05 -32.37 22.19
C ILE A 14 -32.22 -31.13 22.56
N ALA A 15 -32.20 -30.79 23.84
CA ALA A 15 -31.29 -29.81 24.42
C ALA A 15 -30.00 -30.51 24.84
N ALA A 16 -28.87 -30.13 24.25
CA ALA A 16 -27.55 -30.49 24.73
C ALA A 16 -27.10 -29.50 25.81
N VAL A 17 -26.82 -30.04 27.00
CA VAL A 17 -26.32 -29.34 28.18
C VAL A 17 -24.80 -29.20 28.04
N PHE A 18 -24.30 -27.97 28.01
CA PHE A 18 -22.89 -27.68 28.34
C PHE A 18 -22.85 -26.81 29.59
N GLY A 19 -22.25 -27.37 30.65
CA GLY A 19 -22.11 -26.73 31.95
C GLY A 19 -21.15 -25.55 31.89
N GLY A 20 -21.63 -24.39 32.34
CA GLY A 20 -20.82 -23.20 32.55
C GLY A 20 -19.98 -23.33 33.82
N VAL A 21 -18.67 -23.14 33.67
CA VAL A 21 -17.77 -22.77 34.77
C VAL A 21 -17.77 -21.24 34.85
N PRO A 22 -18.05 -20.62 36.01
CA PRO A 22 -17.97 -19.17 36.12
C PRO A 22 -16.49 -18.74 36.17
N VAL A 23 -16.06 -17.98 35.17
CA VAL A 23 -14.77 -17.29 35.18
C VAL A 23 -14.90 -16.08 36.10
N THR A 24 -14.34 -16.17 37.30
CA THR A 24 -14.15 -15.03 38.19
C THR A 24 -13.01 -14.16 37.68
N CYS A 25 -13.29 -12.91 37.30
CA CYS A 25 -12.27 -11.90 37.04
C CYS A 25 -11.45 -11.64 38.32
N ARG A 26 -10.19 -12.08 38.33
CA ARG A 26 -9.19 -11.66 39.31
C ARG A 26 -8.76 -10.23 38.98
N ARG A 27 -8.88 -9.31 39.95
CA ARG A 27 -8.14 -8.04 39.93
C ARG A 27 -6.65 -8.36 39.98
N PHE A 28 -5.94 -8.09 38.88
CA PHE A 28 -4.49 -7.97 38.87
C PHE A 28 -4.11 -6.54 39.25
N GLY A 29 -3.10 -6.44 40.12
CA GLY A 29 -2.54 -5.17 40.57
C GLY A 29 -1.87 -4.40 39.43
N GLU A 30 -1.77 -3.10 39.65
CA GLU A 30 -1.16 -2.11 38.75
C GLU A 30 0.24 -2.54 38.27
N PRO A 31 0.55 -2.45 36.96
CA PRO A 31 1.92 -2.48 36.51
C PRO A 31 2.52 -1.06 36.56
N ALA A 32 3.73 -0.98 37.13
CA ALA A 32 4.63 0.16 36.99
C ALA A 32 5.06 0.30 35.51
N GLY A 33 4.23 0.96 34.69
CA GLY A 33 4.49 1.17 33.25
C GLY A 33 3.97 2.50 32.69
N LEU A 34 3.15 3.25 33.43
CA LEU A 34 2.48 4.47 32.98
C LEU A 34 3.43 5.64 32.59
N SER A 35 4.72 5.57 32.92
CA SER A 35 5.69 6.62 32.59
C SER A 35 6.22 6.55 31.15
N LEU A 36 6.21 5.39 30.49
CA LEU A 36 6.73 5.26 29.13
C LEU A 36 5.65 5.61 28.09
N HIS A 37 4.39 5.27 28.36
CA HIS A 37 3.28 5.47 27.43
C HIS A 37 2.79 6.93 27.34
N ARG A 38 2.81 7.70 28.46
CA ARG A 38 2.58 9.16 28.40
C ARG A 38 3.57 9.88 27.48
N LYS A 39 4.84 9.46 27.47
CA LYS A 39 5.84 10.02 26.55
C LYS A 39 5.52 9.67 25.09
N ALA A 40 4.97 8.50 24.80
CA ALA A 40 4.58 8.11 23.45
C ALA A 40 3.37 8.92 22.94
N ALA A 41 2.37 9.19 23.79
CA ALA A 41 1.20 9.99 23.43
C ALA A 41 1.53 11.48 23.22
N ASP A 42 2.37 12.08 24.08
CA ASP A 42 2.87 13.44 23.90
C ASP A 42 3.82 13.57 22.68
N TRP A 43 4.55 12.50 22.36
CA TRP A 43 5.38 12.41 21.16
C TRP A 43 4.55 12.24 19.88
N LEU A 44 3.41 11.53 19.94
CA LEU A 44 2.45 11.40 18.84
C LEU A 44 1.76 12.75 18.50
N LYS A 45 1.47 13.59 19.50
CA LYS A 45 0.98 14.96 19.28
C LYS A 45 2.04 15.87 18.66
N GLN A 46 3.33 15.57 18.85
CA GLN A 46 4.45 16.28 18.20
C GLN A 46 4.78 15.74 16.79
N MET A 47 4.24 14.57 16.42
CA MET A 47 4.49 13.88 15.15
C MET A 47 3.56 14.29 14.00
N LEU A 48 2.53 15.10 14.25
CA LEU A 48 1.69 15.71 13.21
C LEU A 48 2.15 17.16 13.02
N PRO A 49 3.02 17.45 12.04
CA PRO A 49 3.55 18.80 11.87
C PRO A 49 2.54 19.71 11.19
N GLY A 50 2.21 20.84 11.81
CA GLY A 50 2.00 22.06 11.05
C GLY A 50 3.24 22.96 11.12
N SER A 51 3.74 23.41 9.97
CA SER A 51 4.82 24.39 9.92
C SER A 51 4.31 25.68 10.55
N ARG A 52 4.94 26.22 11.60
CA ARG A 52 4.52 27.53 12.11
C ARG A 52 4.80 28.59 11.04
N ASP A 53 3.80 29.38 10.70
CA ASP A 53 3.96 30.57 9.85
C ASP A 53 4.85 31.61 10.56
N SER A 54 5.18 32.69 9.84
CA SER A 54 5.97 33.79 10.39
C SER A 54 5.35 34.44 11.65
N ASP A 55 4.07 34.18 11.91
CA ASP A 55 3.32 34.68 13.07
C ASP A 55 3.25 33.65 14.22
N GLY A 56 3.94 32.51 14.08
CA GLY A 56 3.99 31.45 15.08
C GLY A 56 2.72 30.59 15.12
N LYS A 57 1.78 30.78 14.19
CA LYS A 57 0.59 29.94 14.07
C LYS A 57 0.93 28.72 13.23
N GLU A 58 0.49 27.57 13.70
CA GLU A 58 0.59 26.33 12.96
C GLU A 58 -0.12 26.48 11.60
N ALA A 59 0.65 26.56 10.51
CA ALA A 59 0.10 26.59 9.17
C ALA A 59 -0.60 25.25 8.97
N GLN A 60 -1.93 25.30 8.95
CA GLN A 60 -2.74 24.14 8.62
C GLN A 60 -2.39 23.75 7.20
N GLN A 61 -1.79 22.58 7.02
CA GLN A 61 -1.72 21.97 5.71
C GLN A 61 -3.15 21.85 5.17
N PRO A 62 -3.40 22.18 3.89
CA PRO A 62 -4.72 22.01 3.32
C PRO A 62 -5.10 20.54 3.42
N GLU A 63 -6.15 20.25 4.19
CA GLU A 63 -6.72 18.91 4.23
C GLU A 63 -7.61 18.70 3.02
N PHE A 64 -7.48 17.53 2.41
CA PHE A 64 -8.33 17.02 1.35
C PHE A 64 -9.10 15.84 1.92
N PRO A 65 -10.26 16.05 2.59
CA PRO A 65 -11.02 14.96 3.17
C PRO A 65 -11.29 13.86 2.14
N LEU A 66 -10.92 12.63 2.49
CA LEU A 66 -11.10 11.45 1.66
C LEU A 66 -12.05 10.47 2.33
N GLN A 67 -12.90 9.86 1.51
CA GLN A 67 -13.72 8.71 1.88
C GLN A 67 -13.27 7.49 1.09
N ARG A 68 -13.66 6.29 1.54
CA ARG A 68 -13.37 5.04 0.81
C ARG A 68 -13.90 5.06 -0.64
N SER A 69 -14.99 5.76 -0.90
CA SER A 69 -15.55 5.95 -2.25
C SER A 69 -14.73 6.89 -3.15
N ASP A 70 -13.81 7.67 -2.58
CA ASP A 70 -12.88 8.51 -3.35
C ASP A 70 -11.67 7.70 -3.87
N LEU A 71 -11.56 6.43 -3.47
CA LEU A 71 -10.49 5.54 -3.90
C LEU A 71 -10.99 4.57 -4.98
N LEU A 72 -10.09 4.10 -5.82
CA LEU A 72 -10.35 3.05 -6.81
C LEU A 72 -9.24 2.00 -6.75
N VAL A 73 -9.54 0.81 -6.23
CA VAL A 73 -8.61 -0.32 -6.31
C VAL A 73 -8.58 -0.84 -7.74
N VAL A 74 -7.40 -1.02 -8.33
CA VAL A 74 -7.23 -1.60 -9.67
C VAL A 74 -6.32 -2.82 -9.59
N LEU A 75 -6.88 -4.00 -9.91
CA LEU A 75 -6.20 -5.29 -9.83
C LEU A 75 -6.12 -5.94 -11.21
N PRO A 76 -4.94 -6.05 -11.82
CA PRO A 76 -4.74 -6.96 -12.93
C PRO A 76 -4.66 -8.40 -12.42
N SER A 77 -5.36 -9.30 -13.09
CA SER A 77 -5.39 -10.71 -12.74
C SER A 77 -5.61 -11.58 -13.99
N SER A 78 -5.86 -12.85 -13.77
CA SER A 78 -6.26 -13.83 -14.78
C SER A 78 -7.32 -14.75 -14.21
N LEU A 79 -8.09 -15.41 -15.07
CA LEU A 79 -9.11 -16.37 -14.61
C LEU A 79 -8.55 -17.44 -13.66
N SER A 80 -7.29 -17.86 -13.83
CA SER A 80 -6.64 -18.87 -12.98
C SER A 80 -6.14 -18.34 -11.63
N ARG A 81 -6.26 -17.03 -11.37
CA ARG A 81 -5.79 -16.35 -10.15
C ARG A 81 -6.91 -15.60 -9.42
N LEU A 82 -8.16 -15.75 -9.83
CA LEU A 82 -9.29 -15.02 -9.23
C LEU A 82 -9.50 -15.33 -7.75
N ASP A 83 -9.07 -16.49 -7.25
CA ASP A 83 -9.14 -16.80 -5.81
C ASP A 83 -8.37 -15.78 -4.96
N LEU A 84 -7.27 -15.21 -5.48
CA LEU A 84 -6.53 -14.13 -4.80
C LEU A 84 -7.35 -12.85 -4.74
N VAL A 85 -7.97 -12.48 -5.87
CA VAL A 85 -8.87 -11.31 -5.98
C VAL A 85 -10.08 -11.44 -5.06
N TYR A 86 -10.59 -12.66 -4.88
CA TYR A 86 -11.70 -12.95 -4.00
C TYR A 86 -11.29 -12.90 -2.53
N SER A 87 -10.13 -13.46 -2.19
CA SER A 87 -9.58 -13.46 -0.82
C SER A 87 -9.29 -12.04 -0.34
N SER A 88 -8.87 -11.13 -1.23
CA SER A 88 -8.59 -9.73 -0.87
C SER A 88 -9.84 -8.86 -0.67
N ARG A 89 -11.07 -9.37 -0.92
CA ARG A 89 -12.32 -8.60 -0.80
C ARG A 89 -12.51 -7.95 0.57
N ALA A 90 -12.11 -8.62 1.64
CA ALA A 90 -12.26 -8.13 3.01
C ALA A 90 -11.59 -6.76 3.22
N TYR A 91 -10.47 -6.49 2.55
CA TYR A 91 -9.66 -5.27 2.73
C TYR A 91 -10.16 -4.06 1.97
N ARG A 92 -10.85 -4.32 0.88
CA ARG A 92 -11.36 -3.28 -0.02
C ARG A 92 -12.87 -3.11 0.10
N GLN A 93 -13.44 -3.53 1.24
CA GLN A 93 -14.84 -3.25 1.56
C GLN A 93 -15.10 -1.74 1.56
N GLY A 94 -16.18 -1.35 0.88
CA GLY A 94 -16.56 0.05 0.71
C GLY A 94 -15.69 0.83 -0.28
N VAL A 95 -14.70 0.19 -0.93
CA VAL A 95 -13.85 0.82 -1.94
C VAL A 95 -14.24 0.31 -3.33
N PRO A 96 -14.60 1.18 -4.28
CA PRO A 96 -14.75 0.82 -5.68
C PRO A 96 -13.53 0.04 -6.18
N THR A 97 -13.74 -1.07 -6.87
CA THR A 97 -12.68 -1.94 -7.37
C THR A 97 -12.88 -2.22 -8.85
N PHE A 98 -11.82 -2.11 -9.65
CA PHE A 98 -11.79 -2.47 -11.06
C PHE A 98 -10.82 -3.63 -11.28
N ILE A 99 -11.33 -4.77 -11.74
CA ILE A 99 -10.55 -5.99 -11.92
C ILE A 99 -10.34 -6.24 -13.40
N VAL A 100 -9.09 -6.37 -13.81
CA VAL A 100 -8.71 -6.51 -15.22
C VAL A 100 -8.24 -7.93 -15.50
N THR A 101 -8.90 -8.61 -16.43
CA THR A 101 -8.67 -10.05 -16.69
C THR A 101 -8.39 -10.34 -18.17
N ASP A 102 -7.96 -11.58 -18.47
CA ASP A 102 -7.84 -12.09 -19.84
C ASP A 102 -9.19 -12.32 -20.50
N LYS A 103 -10.21 -12.66 -19.70
CA LYS A 103 -11.58 -12.95 -20.13
C LYS A 103 -12.52 -12.64 -18.98
N LEU A 104 -13.74 -12.20 -19.28
CA LEU A 104 -14.75 -12.05 -18.24
C LEU A 104 -15.01 -13.40 -17.57
N PRO A 105 -15.19 -13.41 -16.23
CA PRO A 105 -15.64 -14.60 -15.55
C PRO A 105 -17.04 -14.97 -16.07
N PHE A 106 -17.25 -16.26 -16.38
CA PHE A 106 -18.53 -16.79 -16.90
C PHE A 106 -19.74 -16.50 -15.97
N LYS A 107 -19.45 -16.15 -14.70
CA LYS A 107 -20.39 -15.88 -13.62
C LYS A 107 -20.42 -14.40 -13.22
N GLU A 108 -20.23 -13.48 -14.16
CA GLU A 108 -20.32 -12.03 -13.90
C GLU A 108 -21.62 -11.64 -13.16
N GLN A 109 -22.72 -12.37 -13.42
CA GLN A 109 -24.02 -12.21 -12.75
C GLN A 109 -24.05 -12.63 -11.27
N GLU A 110 -23.20 -13.57 -10.82
CA GLU A 110 -23.12 -13.93 -9.39
C GLU A 110 -22.40 -12.84 -8.57
N PHE A 111 -21.50 -12.09 -9.20
CA PHE A 111 -20.66 -11.10 -8.52
C PHE A 111 -21.14 -9.66 -8.65
N ALA A 112 -22.05 -9.37 -9.57
CA ALA A 112 -22.71 -8.07 -9.72
C ALA A 112 -23.41 -7.59 -8.42
N TRP A 113 -23.76 -8.51 -7.51
CA TRP A 113 -24.46 -8.20 -6.26
C TRP A 113 -23.62 -7.46 -5.21
N LEU A 114 -22.29 -7.40 -5.34
CA LEU A 114 -21.45 -6.67 -4.37
C LEU A 114 -21.36 -5.17 -4.67
N GLY A 115 -21.89 -4.68 -5.79
CA GLY A 115 -22.10 -3.26 -6.10
C GLY A 115 -20.86 -2.38 -6.31
N SER A 116 -19.71 -2.74 -5.72
CA SER A 116 -18.46 -1.97 -5.78
C SER A 116 -17.43 -2.52 -6.77
N GLU A 117 -17.60 -3.74 -7.27
CA GLU A 117 -16.68 -4.36 -8.23
C GLU A 117 -17.13 -4.17 -9.67
N ARG A 118 -16.22 -3.67 -10.51
CA ARG A 118 -16.36 -3.58 -11.97
C ARG A 118 -15.27 -4.41 -12.62
N TRP A 119 -15.56 -4.92 -13.81
CA TRP A 119 -14.66 -5.82 -14.52
C TRP A 119 -14.28 -5.20 -15.87
N GLY A 120 -13.00 -5.35 -16.20
CA GLY A 120 -12.44 -5.00 -17.49
C GLY A 120 -11.77 -6.21 -18.12
N ILE A 121 -11.76 -6.24 -19.44
CA ILE A 121 -10.98 -7.19 -20.23
C ILE A 121 -9.93 -6.41 -20.99
N THR A 122 -8.68 -6.86 -20.95
CA THR A 122 -7.67 -6.36 -21.89
C THR A 122 -7.73 -7.10 -23.22
N TYR A 123 -7.20 -6.46 -24.26
CA TYR A 123 -7.45 -6.68 -25.69
C TYR A 123 -7.44 -8.11 -26.29
N ARG A 124 -7.85 -8.11 -27.57
CA ARG A 124 -8.54 -9.10 -28.41
C ARG A 124 -7.82 -10.42 -28.69
N GLN A 125 -6.56 -10.60 -28.28
CA GLN A 125 -5.78 -11.78 -28.63
C GLN A 125 -5.42 -12.60 -27.39
N PRO A 126 -5.73 -13.91 -27.35
CA PRO A 126 -5.37 -14.80 -26.24
C PRO A 126 -3.87 -14.84 -25.88
N THR A 127 -3.01 -14.28 -26.74
CA THR A 127 -1.56 -14.25 -26.61
C THR A 127 -1.02 -12.97 -25.96
N ASP A 128 -1.86 -11.99 -25.64
CA ASP A 128 -1.40 -10.80 -24.92
C ASP A 128 -0.91 -11.20 -23.52
N SER A 129 0.39 -10.98 -23.29
CA SER A 129 1.07 -11.34 -22.05
C SER A 129 0.41 -10.65 -20.85
N TYR A 130 0.39 -11.33 -19.70
CA TYR A 130 0.00 -10.74 -18.41
C TYR A 130 0.66 -9.36 -18.17
N GLU A 131 1.90 -9.19 -18.62
CA GLU A 131 2.66 -7.96 -18.42
C GLU A 131 1.99 -6.72 -19.04
N ARG A 132 1.46 -6.83 -20.26
CA ARG A 132 0.72 -5.75 -20.90
C ARG A 132 -0.59 -5.46 -20.17
N ARG A 133 -1.26 -6.51 -19.68
CA ARG A 133 -2.52 -6.38 -18.93
C ARG A 133 -2.32 -5.61 -17.64
N ALA A 134 -1.30 -5.98 -16.87
CA ALA A 134 -0.99 -5.28 -15.63
C ALA A 134 -0.58 -3.82 -15.89
N ALA A 135 0.24 -3.55 -16.90
CA ALA A 135 0.63 -2.18 -17.24
C ALA A 135 -0.53 -1.29 -17.70
N ILE A 136 -1.48 -1.81 -18.49
CA ILE A 136 -2.61 -1.01 -19.02
C ILE A 136 -3.76 -0.87 -18.00
N ALA A 137 -3.84 -1.75 -16.99
CA ALA A 137 -4.97 -1.83 -16.07
C ALA A 137 -5.42 -0.48 -15.45
N PRO A 138 -4.54 0.36 -14.87
CA PRO A 138 -4.97 1.64 -14.29
C PRO A 138 -5.58 2.59 -15.33
N PHE A 139 -5.06 2.58 -16.56
CA PHE A 139 -5.56 3.41 -17.65
C PHE A 139 -6.89 2.92 -18.19
N LEU A 140 -7.05 1.60 -18.33
CA LEU A 140 -8.31 0.98 -18.71
C LEU A 140 -9.40 1.24 -17.66
N ALA A 141 -9.06 1.12 -16.38
CA ALA A 141 -9.95 1.45 -15.28
C ALA A 141 -10.40 2.91 -15.38
N ASN A 142 -9.46 3.85 -15.50
CA ASN A 142 -9.76 5.28 -15.66
C ASN A 142 -10.66 5.56 -16.88
N ASN A 143 -10.37 4.96 -18.03
CA ASN A 143 -11.18 5.11 -19.23
C ASN A 143 -12.62 4.59 -19.05
N THR A 144 -12.77 3.50 -18.30
CA THR A 144 -14.07 2.84 -18.10
C THR A 144 -14.92 3.53 -17.06
N VAL A 145 -14.32 3.98 -15.94
CA VAL A 145 -15.07 4.60 -14.83
C VAL A 145 -15.15 6.12 -14.94
N GLY A 146 -14.25 6.76 -15.67
CA GLY A 146 -14.11 8.22 -15.76
C GLY A 146 -13.31 8.79 -14.59
N TYR A 147 -12.44 9.76 -14.87
CA TYR A 147 -11.55 10.36 -13.87
C TYR A 147 -12.31 11.09 -12.74
N ASP A 148 -13.54 11.57 -12.97
CA ASP A 148 -14.35 12.25 -11.94
C ASP A 148 -14.99 11.29 -10.92
N SER A 149 -14.85 9.97 -11.12
CA SER A 149 -15.44 8.94 -10.25
C SER A 149 -14.54 8.57 -9.06
N TYR A 150 -13.33 9.10 -8.98
CA TYR A 150 -12.35 8.82 -7.93
C TYR A 150 -11.36 9.99 -7.79
N LYS A 151 -10.63 10.03 -6.68
CA LYS A 151 -9.50 10.94 -6.43
C LYS A 151 -8.16 10.20 -6.55
N TRP A 152 -8.12 8.94 -6.15
CA TRP A 152 -6.90 8.11 -6.18
C TRP A 152 -7.14 6.70 -6.68
N ILE A 153 -6.23 6.20 -7.53
CA ILE A 153 -6.12 4.80 -7.90
C ILE A 153 -5.13 4.11 -6.96
N LEU A 154 -5.53 2.97 -6.41
CA LEU A 154 -4.71 2.05 -5.65
C LEU A 154 -4.34 0.89 -6.61
N TYR A 155 -3.15 0.93 -7.18
CA TYR A 155 -2.69 -0.08 -8.15
C TYR A 155 -1.80 -1.12 -7.44
N GLY A 156 -2.01 -2.40 -7.72
CA GLY A 156 -1.19 -3.50 -7.21
C GLY A 156 -1.51 -4.80 -7.96
N ASP A 157 -0.69 -5.84 -7.79
CA ASP A 157 -1.01 -7.18 -8.29
C ASP A 157 -2.24 -7.75 -7.54
N ASP A 158 -2.81 -8.84 -8.06
CA ASP A 158 -3.92 -9.56 -7.42
C ASP A 158 -3.58 -10.22 -6.06
N ASP A 159 -2.30 -10.21 -5.66
CA ASP A 159 -1.78 -10.58 -4.33
C ASP A 159 -1.21 -9.39 -3.54
N THR A 160 -1.57 -8.15 -3.91
CA THR A 160 -1.33 -6.95 -3.11
C THR A 160 -2.51 -6.69 -2.17
N VAL A 161 -2.23 -6.52 -0.88
CA VAL A 161 -3.20 -6.11 0.15
C VAL A 161 -3.00 -4.63 0.46
N PHE A 162 -4.10 -3.87 0.53
CA PHE A 162 -4.07 -2.43 0.82
C PHE A 162 -4.60 -2.15 2.24
N VAL A 163 -3.86 -1.36 3.02
CA VAL A 163 -4.28 -0.89 4.34
C VAL A 163 -5.02 0.44 4.17
N ILE A 164 -6.30 0.35 3.82
CA ILE A 164 -7.11 1.49 3.33
C ILE A 164 -7.13 2.69 4.28
N ASP A 165 -7.22 2.46 5.59
CA ASP A 165 -7.32 3.56 6.56
C ASP A 165 -6.00 4.34 6.67
N ASN A 166 -4.86 3.64 6.64
CA ASN A 166 -3.54 4.28 6.57
C ASN A 166 -3.36 5.06 5.26
N ILE A 167 -3.86 4.51 4.15
CA ILE A 167 -3.84 5.19 2.85
C ILE A 167 -4.68 6.46 2.86
N ILE A 168 -5.90 6.42 3.42
CA ILE A 168 -6.75 7.62 3.56
C ILE A 168 -6.02 8.69 4.37
N LYS A 169 -5.40 8.32 5.49
CA LYS A 169 -4.64 9.24 6.35
C LYS A 169 -3.49 9.91 5.61
N VAL A 170 -2.74 9.16 4.80
CA VAL A 170 -1.61 9.71 4.01
C VAL A 170 -2.13 10.58 2.86
N LEU A 171 -3.12 10.12 2.13
CA LEU A 171 -3.61 10.81 0.93
C LEU A 171 -4.48 12.04 1.26
N SER A 172 -5.03 12.13 2.47
CA SER A 172 -5.82 13.31 2.88
C SER A 172 -4.99 14.58 3.05
N THR A 173 -3.67 14.49 3.05
CA THR A 173 -2.77 15.66 3.08
C THR A 173 -2.29 16.06 1.67
N LEU A 174 -2.66 15.30 0.64
CA LEU A 174 -2.16 15.47 -0.72
C LEU A 174 -3.26 15.91 -1.68
N ASP A 175 -2.97 16.95 -2.48
CA ASP A 175 -3.87 17.42 -3.51
C ASP A 175 -3.95 16.40 -4.66
N PHE A 176 -5.04 15.65 -4.71
CA PHE A 176 -5.29 14.63 -5.74
C PHE A 176 -5.34 15.18 -7.18
N SER A 177 -5.47 16.50 -7.35
CA SER A 177 -5.44 17.14 -8.67
C SER A 177 -4.01 17.33 -9.20
N GLN A 178 -2.99 17.23 -8.35
CA GLN A 178 -1.59 17.20 -8.76
C GLN A 178 -1.20 15.81 -9.29
N PRO A 179 -0.34 15.73 -10.31
CA PRO A 179 0.03 14.44 -10.87
C PRO A 179 1.13 13.74 -10.05
N TYR A 180 0.68 12.78 -9.25
CA TYR A 180 1.51 11.87 -8.45
C TYR A 180 1.47 10.41 -8.94
N LEU A 181 2.64 9.76 -8.80
CA LEU A 181 2.84 8.32 -8.75
C LEU A 181 3.59 8.01 -7.44
N ILE A 182 2.89 7.55 -6.40
CA ILE A 182 3.46 7.39 -5.06
C ILE A 182 3.88 5.94 -4.83
N SER A 183 5.15 5.73 -4.47
CA SER A 183 5.71 4.46 -3.97
C SER A 183 7.11 4.69 -3.39
N ASP A 184 7.43 4.05 -2.26
CA ASP A 184 8.82 3.93 -1.77
C ASP A 184 9.46 2.56 -2.10
N ALA A 185 8.72 1.68 -2.78
CA ALA A 185 9.20 0.36 -3.21
C ALA A 185 9.71 0.41 -4.65
N LEU A 186 10.84 1.10 -4.87
CA LEU A 186 11.44 1.23 -6.19
C LEU A 186 12.55 0.20 -6.40
N TRP A 187 12.58 -0.40 -7.59
CA TRP A 187 13.75 -1.09 -8.11
C TRP A 187 14.80 -0.06 -8.53
N TRP A 188 16.04 -0.27 -8.06
CA TRP A 188 17.19 0.55 -8.46
C TRP A 188 18.51 -0.22 -8.29
N PRO A 189 19.53 0.01 -9.14
CA PRO A 189 20.85 -0.62 -9.01
C PRO A 189 21.55 -0.22 -7.71
N GLU A 190 22.15 -1.20 -7.04
CA GLU A 190 22.98 -0.97 -5.85
C GLU A 190 24.21 -0.10 -6.21
N ASN A 191 24.35 1.07 -5.59
CA ASN A 191 25.34 2.12 -5.90
C ASN A 191 25.17 2.83 -7.26
N GLY A 192 23.99 2.79 -7.89
CA GLY A 192 23.72 3.51 -9.14
C GLY A 192 24.42 2.94 -10.38
N LYS A 193 25.19 1.86 -10.27
CA LYS A 193 25.92 1.21 -11.37
C LYS A 193 25.15 0.01 -11.92
N SER A 194 24.95 -0.03 -13.24
CA SER A 194 24.07 -0.97 -13.94
C SER A 194 24.58 -2.42 -14.02
N ASP A 195 25.80 -2.69 -13.56
CA ASP A 195 26.48 -4.00 -13.56
C ASP A 195 26.27 -4.82 -12.26
N ARG A 196 25.56 -4.27 -11.26
CA ARG A 196 25.41 -4.87 -9.93
C ARG A 196 23.99 -5.37 -9.62
N LYS A 197 23.90 -6.09 -8.49
CA LYS A 197 22.66 -6.63 -7.93
C LYS A 197 21.59 -5.55 -7.87
N LYS A 198 20.40 -5.91 -8.33
CA LYS A 198 19.21 -5.07 -8.23
C LYS A 198 18.64 -5.28 -6.86
N ILE A 199 18.30 -4.19 -6.18
CA ILE A 199 17.67 -4.25 -4.88
C ILE A 199 16.34 -3.50 -4.95
N HIS A 200 15.38 -3.99 -4.18
CA HIS A 200 14.11 -3.35 -3.92
C HIS A 200 13.65 -3.77 -2.51
N ALA A 201 13.02 -2.89 -1.74
CA ALA A 201 12.96 -1.45 -1.99
C ALA A 201 14.37 -0.84 -1.95
N ASN A 202 14.70 0.03 -2.90
CA ASN A 202 15.98 0.74 -2.92
C ASN A 202 15.78 2.17 -2.45
N ARG A 203 16.28 2.46 -1.25
CA ARG A 203 16.19 3.80 -0.64
C ARG A 203 16.91 4.88 -1.45
N ASP A 204 17.97 4.54 -2.17
CA ASP A 204 18.73 5.45 -3.03
C ASP A 204 18.07 5.72 -4.39
N ALA A 205 16.94 5.08 -4.70
CA ALA A 205 16.25 5.31 -5.95
C ALA A 205 15.79 6.78 -6.07
N PRO A 206 16.07 7.48 -7.18
CA PRO A 206 15.55 8.82 -7.44
C PRO A 206 14.04 8.89 -7.22
N ARG A 207 13.56 9.93 -6.54
CA ARG A 207 12.13 10.24 -6.41
C ARG A 207 11.97 11.63 -5.81
N CYS A 208 10.83 12.26 -6.01
CA CYS A 208 10.56 13.53 -5.35
C CYS A 208 9.89 13.31 -4.00
N LEU A 209 9.88 14.33 -3.16
CA LEU A 209 8.97 14.45 -2.03
C LEU A 209 7.63 15.01 -2.50
N PRO A 210 6.52 14.72 -1.79
CA PRO A 210 5.22 15.32 -2.07
C PRO A 210 5.24 16.85 -1.98
N CYS A 211 4.18 17.48 -2.48
CA CYS A 211 4.07 18.94 -2.40
C CYS A 211 3.89 19.43 -0.98
N ASN A 212 4.57 20.53 -0.64
CA ASN A 212 4.56 21.11 0.70
C ASN A 212 4.94 20.07 1.76
N TYR A 213 5.79 19.11 1.40
CA TYR A 213 6.21 18.07 2.31
C TYR A 213 7.02 18.69 3.45
N THR A 214 6.49 18.55 4.66
CA THR A 214 7.15 19.01 5.88
C THR A 214 7.35 17.84 6.81
N ASP A 215 8.59 17.61 7.21
CA ASP A 215 8.96 16.65 8.25
C ASP A 215 9.90 17.34 9.23
N LEU A 216 9.64 17.17 10.53
CA LEU A 216 10.46 17.77 11.58
C LEU A 216 11.92 17.34 11.47
N LEU A 217 12.18 16.09 11.11
CA LEU A 217 13.54 15.59 10.92
C LEU A 217 14.23 16.32 9.76
N LEU A 218 13.49 16.63 8.70
CA LEU A 218 14.01 17.39 7.56
C LEU A 218 14.28 18.84 7.95
N VAL A 219 13.35 19.48 8.66
CA VAL A 219 13.46 20.89 9.11
C VAL A 219 14.61 21.06 10.11
N ASP A 220 14.76 20.13 11.05
CA ASP A 220 15.81 20.17 12.07
C ASP A 220 17.17 19.68 11.55
N GLY A 221 17.25 19.25 10.28
CA GLY A 221 18.46 18.73 9.66
C GLY A 221 18.95 17.40 10.28
N THR A 222 18.07 16.70 11.01
CA THR A 222 18.34 15.39 11.62
C THR A 222 17.90 14.24 10.75
N CYS A 223 17.20 14.52 9.64
CA CYS A 223 16.87 13.56 8.61
C CYS A 223 18.18 12.90 8.17
N PRO A 224 18.34 11.59 8.40
CA PRO A 224 19.58 10.92 8.09
C PRO A 224 19.84 11.09 6.58
N ALA A 225 20.90 11.82 6.25
CA ALA A 225 21.42 11.93 4.88
C ALA A 225 22.07 10.60 4.43
N GLN A 226 21.42 9.48 4.76
CA GLN A 226 21.86 8.12 4.46
C GLN A 226 21.59 7.76 3.00
N HIS A 227 20.78 8.57 2.30
CA HIS A 227 20.52 8.38 0.89
C HIS A 227 21.63 9.02 0.07
N GLY A 228 22.08 8.34 -0.97
CA GLY A 228 22.97 8.91 -2.00
C GLY A 228 22.35 10.07 -2.77
N PHE A 229 21.14 10.49 -2.42
CA PHE A 229 20.41 11.58 -3.05
C PHE A 229 19.56 12.37 -2.06
N ILE A 230 19.36 13.65 -2.37
CA ILE A 230 18.41 14.51 -1.67
C ILE A 230 17.17 14.64 -2.55
N ALA A 231 16.04 14.13 -2.07
CA ALA A 231 14.78 14.21 -2.77
C ALA A 231 14.31 15.67 -2.91
N PRO A 232 14.15 16.19 -4.14
CA PRO A 232 13.53 17.49 -4.32
C PRO A 232 12.05 17.41 -4.00
N GLU A 233 11.45 18.51 -3.53
CA GLU A 233 10.00 18.64 -3.62
C GLU A 233 9.57 18.70 -5.09
N GLY A 234 8.57 17.90 -5.45
CA GLY A 234 8.08 17.80 -6.83
C GLY A 234 6.59 18.14 -6.92
N CYS A 235 6.28 19.33 -7.45
CA CYS A 235 4.91 19.81 -7.69
C CYS A 235 4.65 20.17 -9.16
N PRO A 236 4.56 19.19 -10.06
CA PRO A 236 4.65 17.75 -9.82
C PRO A 236 6.07 17.18 -9.87
N CYS A 237 6.22 15.93 -9.43
CA CYS A 237 7.43 15.18 -9.69
C CYS A 237 7.50 14.81 -11.17
N THR A 238 8.34 15.51 -11.93
CA THR A 238 8.56 15.23 -13.35
C THR A 238 9.93 14.60 -13.59
N PRO A 239 10.11 13.94 -14.75
CA PRO A 239 11.43 13.58 -15.24
C PRO A 239 12.44 14.73 -15.18
N GLU A 240 12.03 15.94 -15.57
CA GLU A 240 12.88 17.13 -15.59
C GLU A 240 13.29 17.57 -14.19
N THR A 241 12.39 17.50 -13.20
CA THR A 241 12.68 17.78 -11.80
C THR A 241 13.81 16.89 -11.29
N LEU A 242 13.70 15.56 -11.47
CA LEU A 242 14.74 14.62 -11.02
C LEU A 242 16.07 14.80 -11.77
N VAL A 243 16.03 15.12 -13.06
CA VAL A 243 17.24 15.40 -13.85
C VAL A 243 17.94 16.67 -13.39
N SER A 244 17.18 17.72 -13.08
CA SER A 244 17.74 19.01 -12.65
C SER A 244 18.56 18.93 -11.36
N GLN A 245 18.29 17.94 -10.49
CA GLN A 245 19.00 17.71 -9.24
C GLN A 245 20.32 16.93 -9.41
N GLY A 246 20.82 16.79 -10.64
CA GLY A 246 22.10 16.14 -10.90
C GLY A 246 22.09 14.63 -10.67
N MET A 247 20.94 14.03 -10.39
CA MET A 247 20.78 12.59 -10.11
C MET A 247 21.24 11.68 -11.26
N TRP A 248 21.35 12.23 -12.47
CA TRP A 248 21.76 11.52 -13.67
C TRP A 248 23.15 11.92 -14.19
N SER A 249 23.89 12.73 -13.42
CA SER A 249 25.19 13.29 -13.82
C SER A 249 26.41 12.50 -13.31
N GLY A 250 26.21 11.45 -12.50
CA GLY A 250 27.27 10.65 -11.90
C GLY A 250 27.82 9.56 -12.82
N GLY A 251 28.77 9.92 -13.69
CA GLY A 251 29.72 8.98 -14.31
C GLY A 251 29.13 8.01 -15.34
N ASP A 252 29.37 8.29 -16.63
CA ASP A 252 28.97 7.52 -17.81
C ASP A 252 27.45 7.54 -18.15
N GLN A 253 27.08 8.72 -18.66
CA GLN A 253 26.09 9.03 -19.70
C GLN A 253 24.62 8.53 -19.56
N VAL A 254 23.81 9.36 -18.92
CA VAL A 254 22.51 9.74 -19.50
C VAL A 254 22.51 11.24 -19.72
N VAL A 255 22.77 11.63 -20.96
CA VAL A 255 22.61 13.02 -21.38
C VAL A 255 21.12 13.23 -21.64
N PHE A 256 20.47 14.02 -20.78
CA PHE A 256 19.25 14.71 -21.23
C PHE A 256 19.71 15.71 -22.29
N ASP A 257 19.52 15.36 -23.55
CA ASP A 257 19.81 16.26 -24.64
C ASP A 257 18.77 17.38 -24.62
N ARG A 258 19.13 18.54 -24.06
CA ARG A 258 18.27 19.74 -24.03
C ARG A 258 17.79 20.16 -25.42
N ASN A 259 18.54 19.84 -26.48
CA ASN A 259 18.19 20.22 -27.84
C ASN A 259 17.21 19.21 -28.48
N ASN A 260 17.29 17.94 -28.11
CA ASN A 260 16.42 16.89 -28.67
C ASN A 260 15.29 16.42 -27.74
N LYS A 261 15.20 16.94 -26.52
CA LYS A 261 14.20 16.56 -25.48
C LYS A 261 14.08 15.04 -25.33
N LYS A 262 15.19 14.31 -25.47
CA LYS A 262 15.25 12.86 -25.42
C LYS A 262 16.35 12.42 -24.46
N PHE A 263 16.06 11.38 -23.70
CA PHE A 263 17.04 10.64 -22.93
C PHE A 263 17.90 9.84 -23.91
N LEU A 264 19.14 10.28 -24.15
CA LEU A 264 20.07 9.48 -24.94
C LEU A 264 20.63 8.36 -24.06
N ARG A 265 20.29 7.12 -24.44
CA ARG A 265 20.86 5.88 -23.93
C ARG A 265 22.39 5.94 -24.05
N GLN A 266 23.12 6.02 -22.94
CA GLN A 266 24.45 5.42 -22.86
C GLN A 266 24.87 5.06 -21.42
N GLY A 267 24.10 4.19 -20.75
CA GLY A 267 24.63 3.43 -19.59
C GLY A 267 23.92 3.60 -18.26
N GLY A 268 23.08 4.63 -18.09
CA GLY A 268 22.28 4.81 -16.87
C GLY A 268 20.98 3.99 -16.81
N PRO A 269 20.41 3.80 -15.61
CA PRO A 269 19.22 2.99 -15.35
C PRO A 269 17.94 3.62 -15.93
N THR A 270 17.63 3.35 -17.20
CA THR A 270 16.42 3.87 -17.88
C THR A 270 15.14 3.46 -17.12
N PRO A 271 14.13 4.36 -17.01
CA PRO A 271 12.78 3.97 -16.60
C PRO A 271 12.33 2.71 -17.33
N GLY A 272 11.77 1.76 -16.58
CA GLY A 272 11.34 0.47 -17.13
C GLY A 272 12.46 -0.54 -17.44
N TRP A 273 13.71 -0.27 -17.05
CA TRP A 273 14.77 -1.30 -16.98
C TRP A 273 15.19 -1.53 -15.54
N TRP A 274 15.70 -0.48 -14.90
CA TRP A 274 16.23 -0.53 -13.53
C TRP A 274 15.69 0.59 -12.65
N TYR A 275 14.70 1.32 -13.14
CA TYR A 275 13.99 2.35 -12.40
C TYR A 275 12.50 2.15 -12.62
N MET A 276 11.86 1.52 -11.65
CA MET A 276 10.43 1.19 -11.69
C MET A 276 9.89 0.92 -10.31
N ILE A 277 8.60 1.17 -10.13
CA ILE A 277 7.87 0.71 -8.96
C ILE A 277 7.92 -0.83 -8.89
N HIS A 278 7.78 -1.40 -7.71
CA HIS A 278 7.61 -2.83 -7.55
C HIS A 278 6.12 -3.20 -7.70
N GLY A 279 5.75 -3.88 -8.79
CA GLY A 279 4.35 -4.16 -9.13
C GLY A 279 3.53 -4.78 -7.99
N GLY A 280 4.06 -5.80 -7.33
CA GLY A 280 3.40 -6.45 -6.20
C GLY A 280 3.35 -5.64 -4.90
N ALA A 281 4.23 -4.64 -4.75
CA ALA A 281 4.17 -3.71 -3.62
C ALA A 281 3.05 -2.69 -3.87
N GLY A 282 2.72 -2.44 -5.13
CA GLY A 282 1.72 -1.47 -5.53
C GLY A 282 2.23 -0.03 -5.58
N ALA A 283 1.33 0.85 -6.00
CA ALA A 283 1.53 2.28 -6.09
C ALA A 283 0.19 3.02 -5.97
N LEU A 284 0.25 4.29 -5.60
CA LEU A 284 -0.92 5.18 -5.56
C LEU A 284 -0.81 6.18 -6.71
N ILE A 285 -1.85 6.31 -7.51
CA ILE A 285 -1.87 7.17 -8.69
C ILE A 285 -2.98 8.19 -8.53
N SER A 286 -2.61 9.46 -8.52
CA SER A 286 -3.57 10.57 -8.41
C SER A 286 -4.48 10.70 -9.64
N GLN A 287 -5.68 11.27 -9.45
CA GLN A 287 -6.52 11.73 -10.55
C GLN A 287 -5.78 12.72 -11.47
N GLY A 288 -4.97 13.61 -10.89
CA GLY A 288 -4.14 14.56 -11.63
C GLY A 288 -3.19 13.90 -12.63
N ALA A 289 -2.59 12.76 -12.27
CA ALA A 289 -1.72 11.99 -13.15
C ALA A 289 -2.52 11.37 -14.30
N MET A 290 -3.68 10.81 -14.01
CA MET A 290 -4.53 10.18 -15.02
C MET A 290 -5.15 11.17 -16.03
N ARG A 291 -5.13 12.47 -15.73
CA ARG A 291 -5.54 13.54 -16.66
C ARG A 291 -4.44 13.96 -17.65
N GLN A 292 -3.19 13.52 -17.47
CA GLN A 292 -2.07 13.98 -18.32
C GLN A 292 -2.10 13.41 -19.74
N ALA A 293 -2.77 12.28 -19.98
CA ALA A 293 -2.84 11.65 -21.29
C ALA A 293 -4.17 10.93 -21.51
N SER A 294 -4.59 10.82 -22.77
CA SER A 294 -5.75 10.00 -23.13
C SER A 294 -5.40 8.51 -23.07
N PHE A 295 -6.42 7.68 -22.91
CA PHE A 295 -6.25 6.22 -22.93
C PHE A 295 -5.66 5.73 -24.27
N GLU A 296 -6.07 6.30 -25.40
CA GLU A 296 -5.58 5.95 -26.74
C GLU A 296 -4.09 6.26 -26.89
N ALA A 297 -3.61 7.38 -26.32
CA ALA A 297 -2.20 7.74 -26.36
C ALA A 297 -1.34 6.75 -25.56
N VAL A 298 -1.84 6.33 -24.39
CA VAL A 298 -1.19 5.32 -23.55
C VAL A 298 -1.21 3.96 -24.22
N GLU A 299 -2.35 3.56 -24.80
CA GLU A 299 -2.48 2.30 -25.52
C GLU A 299 -1.54 2.23 -26.73
N ASP A 300 -1.51 3.27 -27.58
CA ASP A 300 -0.61 3.32 -28.73
C ASP A 300 0.85 3.14 -28.29
N TYR A 301 1.24 3.82 -27.21
CA TYR A 301 2.60 3.71 -26.68
C TYR A 301 2.91 2.28 -26.19
N LEU A 302 2.05 1.69 -25.35
CA LEU A 302 2.23 0.35 -24.79
C LEU A 302 2.21 -0.75 -25.86
N VAL A 303 1.29 -0.65 -26.83
CA VAL A 303 1.07 -1.71 -27.81
C VAL A 303 2.06 -1.61 -28.95
N ASN A 304 2.27 -0.41 -29.51
CA ASN A 304 2.97 -0.21 -30.77
C ASN A 304 4.41 0.27 -30.61
N ARG A 305 4.78 0.90 -29.48
CA ARG A 305 6.10 1.54 -29.31
C ARG A 305 6.97 0.87 -28.26
N MET A 306 6.35 0.23 -27.27
CA MET A 306 7.05 -0.37 -26.15
C MET A 306 7.32 -1.87 -26.39
N PRO A 307 8.59 -2.33 -26.28
CA PRO A 307 8.88 -3.76 -26.23
C PRO A 307 8.29 -4.37 -24.95
N VAL A 308 7.83 -5.61 -25.01
CA VAL A 308 7.31 -6.31 -23.83
C VAL A 308 8.43 -6.45 -22.78
N ARG A 309 8.15 -5.98 -21.56
CA ARG A 309 9.01 -6.12 -20.36
C ARG A 309 8.13 -6.57 -19.20
N SER A 310 8.64 -6.52 -17.96
CA SER A 310 7.76 -6.66 -16.80
C SER A 310 6.73 -5.53 -16.75
N SER A 311 5.54 -5.84 -16.24
CA SER A 311 4.40 -4.94 -16.16
C SER A 311 4.69 -3.66 -15.40
N ASP A 312 5.43 -3.76 -14.31
CA ASP A 312 5.85 -2.63 -13.48
C ASP A 312 6.85 -1.71 -14.19
N ALA A 313 7.76 -2.29 -14.99
CA ALA A 313 8.62 -1.55 -15.91
C ALA A 313 7.79 -0.79 -16.95
N MET A 314 6.85 -1.48 -17.58
CA MET A 314 6.02 -0.92 -18.64
C MET A 314 5.13 0.21 -18.10
N LEU A 315 4.51 0.02 -16.94
CA LEU A 315 3.73 1.06 -16.26
C LEU A 315 4.60 2.27 -15.93
N THR A 316 5.77 2.07 -15.30
CA THR A 316 6.66 3.18 -14.96
C THR A 316 7.12 3.95 -16.20
N GLU A 317 7.46 3.26 -17.28
CA GLU A 317 7.88 3.91 -18.53
C GLU A 317 6.74 4.69 -19.19
N VAL A 318 5.48 4.22 -19.11
CA VAL A 318 4.31 5.01 -19.54
C VAL A 318 4.14 6.26 -18.68
N MET A 319 4.20 6.12 -17.35
CA MET A 319 4.08 7.25 -16.43
C MET A 319 5.14 8.30 -16.75
N TRP A 320 6.37 7.86 -17.02
CA TRP A 320 7.51 8.72 -17.34
C TRP A 320 7.42 9.38 -18.72
N GLU A 321 7.20 8.60 -19.79
CA GLU A 321 7.32 9.10 -21.16
C GLU A 321 6.03 9.70 -21.70
N VAL A 322 4.88 9.17 -21.31
CA VAL A 322 3.57 9.60 -21.82
C VAL A 322 2.95 10.63 -20.88
N LEU A 323 2.89 10.33 -19.57
CA LEU A 323 2.25 11.21 -18.59
C LEU A 323 3.20 12.28 -18.02
N ARG A 324 4.51 12.15 -18.23
CA ARG A 324 5.54 13.05 -17.66
C ARG A 324 5.51 13.10 -16.12
N VAL A 325 5.17 11.98 -15.50
CA VAL A 325 5.12 11.78 -14.05
C VAL A 325 6.21 10.82 -13.62
N ALA A 326 7.00 11.22 -12.62
CA ALA A 326 8.00 10.39 -11.99
C ALA A 326 7.54 9.92 -10.59
N PRO A 327 8.10 8.81 -10.08
CA PRO A 327 7.89 8.35 -8.71
C PRO A 327 8.09 9.44 -7.64
N THR A 328 7.16 9.48 -6.69
CA THR A 328 7.14 10.35 -5.51
C THR A 328 7.16 9.46 -4.26
N ASP A 329 7.97 9.83 -3.28
CA ASP A 329 8.01 9.17 -1.98
C ASP A 329 6.70 9.46 -1.21
N PRO A 330 6.13 8.50 -0.46
CA PRO A 330 5.00 8.77 0.44
C PRO A 330 5.35 9.69 1.63
N GLY A 331 6.63 10.01 1.81
CA GLY A 331 7.14 11.03 2.71
C GLY A 331 7.66 10.44 4.01
N TYR A 332 6.79 9.82 4.82
CA TYR A 332 7.12 9.47 6.20
C TYR A 332 8.36 8.57 6.35
N GLY A 333 8.51 7.57 5.47
CA GLY A 333 9.65 6.64 5.46
C GLY A 333 10.96 7.24 4.94
N TYR A 334 10.92 8.44 4.34
CA TYR A 334 12.10 9.08 3.78
C TYR A 334 13.16 9.40 4.84
N CYS A 335 12.75 10.00 5.97
CA CYS A 335 13.64 10.32 7.08
C CYS A 335 13.71 9.22 8.16
N ARG A 336 12.98 8.11 7.99
CA ARG A 336 12.87 7.03 8.99
C ARG A 336 13.27 5.68 8.36
N PRO A 337 14.56 5.29 8.45
CA PRO A 337 15.10 4.15 7.71
C PRO A 337 14.60 2.77 8.14
N HIS A 338 13.87 2.69 9.25
CA HIS A 338 13.16 1.49 9.69
C HIS A 338 11.75 1.39 9.11
N ILE A 339 11.21 2.45 8.51
CA ILE A 339 9.87 2.47 7.94
C ILE A 339 9.91 2.23 6.44
N GLN A 340 9.10 1.28 5.99
CA GLN A 340 8.80 1.00 4.58
C GLN A 340 7.29 0.98 4.40
N MET A 341 6.73 1.94 3.66
CA MET A 341 5.29 2.10 3.56
C MET A 341 4.68 1.15 2.53
N PHE A 342 5.37 0.86 1.43
CA PHE A 342 4.97 -0.17 0.47
C PHE A 342 5.83 -1.41 0.65
N ASP A 343 5.27 -2.47 1.23
CA ASP A 343 6.01 -3.71 1.45
C ASP A 343 6.09 -4.52 0.14
N PRO A 344 7.29 -4.70 -0.46
CA PRO A 344 7.46 -5.53 -1.67
C PRO A 344 7.35 -7.03 -1.39
N GLY A 345 7.16 -7.41 -0.13
CA GLY A 345 7.46 -8.72 0.40
C GLY A 345 8.92 -9.10 0.16
N TRP A 346 9.44 -10.17 0.76
CA TRP A 346 10.84 -10.53 0.56
C TRP A 346 11.08 -11.99 0.24
N SER A 347 12.20 -12.28 -0.42
CA SER A 347 12.70 -13.63 -0.64
C SER A 347 14.23 -13.61 -0.74
N GLY A 348 14.93 -14.11 0.29
CA GLY A 348 16.32 -14.56 0.12
C GLY A 348 17.33 -14.14 1.17
N GLU A 349 18.62 -14.30 0.81
CA GLU A 349 19.84 -14.25 1.64
C GLU A 349 20.12 -12.93 2.40
N GLN A 350 19.30 -11.89 2.23
CA GLN A 350 19.47 -10.64 2.97
C GLN A 350 19.05 -10.75 4.46
N ARG A 351 18.73 -11.95 4.97
CA ARG A 351 18.71 -12.30 6.41
C ARG A 351 19.99 -11.91 7.19
N ARG A 352 21.08 -11.54 6.51
CA ARG A 352 22.40 -11.32 7.15
C ARG A 352 22.47 -10.14 8.13
N PHE A 353 21.50 -9.21 8.17
CA PHE A 353 21.58 -8.01 9.02
C PHE A 353 20.30 -7.67 9.80
N GLY A 354 19.57 -8.68 10.29
CA GLY A 354 18.37 -8.45 11.11
C GLY A 354 17.13 -8.12 10.28
N ASP A 355 15.98 -8.62 10.71
CA ASP A 355 14.70 -8.35 10.08
C ASP A 355 14.26 -6.91 10.39
N LEU A 356 14.59 -5.97 9.50
CA LEU A 356 14.16 -4.57 9.58
C LEU A 356 12.72 -4.37 9.05
N GLY A 357 11.84 -5.37 9.15
CA GLY A 357 10.41 -5.13 8.96
C GLY A 357 9.82 -5.46 7.58
N GLY A 358 10.44 -6.32 6.75
CA GLY A 358 10.10 -6.44 5.31
C GLY A 358 9.67 -7.80 4.75
N ASP A 359 9.58 -8.87 5.57
CA ASP A 359 9.01 -10.16 5.14
C ASP A 359 7.46 -10.12 5.33
N PRO A 360 6.59 -10.55 4.39
CA PRO A 360 5.14 -10.63 4.60
C PRO A 360 4.80 -11.60 5.72
N ARG A 361 5.57 -12.70 5.85
CA ARG A 361 5.50 -13.53 7.06
C ARG A 361 5.96 -12.75 8.26
N GLY A 362 6.99 -11.93 8.14
CA GLY A 362 7.38 -10.98 9.18
C GLY A 362 6.26 -9.99 9.52
N VAL A 363 5.45 -9.51 8.57
CA VAL A 363 4.32 -8.61 8.83
C VAL A 363 3.22 -9.38 9.57
N ILE A 364 2.87 -10.59 9.11
CA ILE A 364 1.91 -11.48 9.79
C ILE A 364 2.41 -11.85 11.19
N GLU A 365 3.68 -12.22 11.33
CA GLU A 365 4.31 -12.58 12.60
C GLU A 365 4.38 -11.38 13.54
N ARG A 366 4.72 -10.18 13.04
CA ARG A 366 4.68 -8.92 13.81
C ARG A 366 3.27 -8.59 14.28
N LEU A 367 2.27 -8.71 13.40
CA LEU A 367 0.86 -8.50 13.76
C LEU A 367 0.39 -9.54 14.79
N THR A 368 0.70 -10.81 14.57
CA THR A 368 0.38 -11.91 15.49
C THR A 368 1.04 -11.67 16.84
N ALA A 369 2.33 -11.33 16.86
CA ALA A 369 3.08 -11.05 18.08
C ALA A 369 2.54 -9.80 18.81
N ALA A 370 2.15 -8.75 18.07
CA ALA A 370 1.49 -7.57 18.64
C ALA A 370 0.18 -7.93 19.34
N LEU A 371 -0.62 -8.81 18.75
CA LEU A 371 -1.94 -9.19 19.23
C LEU A 371 -1.91 -10.23 20.36
N GLU A 372 -1.06 -11.24 20.24
CA GLU A 372 -1.06 -12.40 21.14
C GLU A 372 -0.13 -12.21 22.34
N HIS A 373 0.93 -11.41 22.19
CA HIS A 373 2.02 -11.35 23.17
C HIS A 373 2.33 -9.94 23.69
N ASP A 374 1.63 -8.91 23.20
CA ASP A 374 1.92 -7.50 23.51
C ASP A 374 3.42 -7.17 23.27
N SER A 375 4.05 -7.88 22.34
CA SER A 375 5.51 -7.86 22.14
C SER A 375 5.94 -6.96 20.98
N CYS A 376 5.06 -6.07 20.52
CA CYS A 376 5.36 -5.11 19.47
C CYS A 376 6.03 -3.89 20.10
N GLY A 377 7.33 -3.72 19.85
CA GLY A 377 8.05 -2.52 20.28
C GLY A 377 7.60 -1.27 19.52
N ALA A 378 8.12 -0.10 19.90
CA ALA A 378 7.77 1.18 19.27
C ALA A 378 7.97 1.18 17.74
N GLU A 379 9.09 0.64 17.24
CA GLU A 379 9.37 0.56 15.80
C GLU A 379 8.37 -0.35 15.06
N CYS A 380 7.94 -1.44 15.69
CA CYS A 380 6.92 -2.33 15.16
C CYS A 380 5.57 -1.61 15.05
N HIS A 381 5.16 -0.90 16.10
CA HIS A 381 3.92 -0.11 16.10
C HIS A 381 3.95 0.98 15.03
N GLU A 382 5.08 1.70 14.92
CA GLU A 382 5.28 2.75 13.91
C GLU A 382 5.20 2.18 12.49
N GLN A 383 5.88 1.05 12.22
CA GLN A 383 5.78 0.38 10.92
C GLN A 383 4.33 -0.01 10.58
N LEU A 384 3.58 -0.60 11.52
CA LEU A 384 2.19 -1.01 11.29
C LEU A 384 1.24 0.19 11.04
N GLN A 385 1.51 1.35 11.67
CA GLN A 385 0.74 2.58 11.47
C GLN A 385 1.01 3.26 10.12
N HIS A 386 2.15 2.98 9.50
CA HIS A 386 2.59 3.62 8.26
C HIS A 386 2.63 2.68 7.06
N THR A 387 2.39 1.38 7.26
CA THR A 387 2.24 0.40 6.17
C THR A 387 1.00 0.75 5.35
N LEU A 388 1.16 0.90 4.04
CA LEU A 388 0.11 1.19 3.07
C LEU A 388 -0.26 -0.06 2.28
N THR A 389 0.71 -0.90 1.94
CA THR A 389 0.50 -2.11 1.15
C THR A 389 1.37 -3.25 1.64
N ILE A 390 0.89 -4.48 1.40
CA ILE A 390 1.59 -5.73 1.70
C ILE A 390 1.52 -6.63 0.48
N HIS A 391 2.68 -7.09 0.01
CA HIS A 391 2.76 -8.02 -1.11
C HIS A 391 2.87 -9.47 -0.62
N VAL A 392 1.83 -10.27 -0.84
CA VAL A 392 1.75 -11.65 -0.33
C VAL A 392 2.57 -12.65 -1.18
N ARG A 393 3.06 -12.24 -2.36
CA ARG A 393 3.98 -13.03 -3.21
C ARG A 393 3.47 -14.42 -3.57
N ALA A 394 2.20 -14.50 -3.92
CA ALA A 394 1.52 -15.75 -4.16
C ALA A 394 2.14 -16.53 -5.35
N ARG A 395 2.85 -15.84 -6.27
CA ARG A 395 3.57 -16.46 -7.39
C ARG A 395 4.68 -17.44 -6.96
N SER A 396 5.34 -17.20 -5.81
CA SER A 396 6.48 -18.01 -5.37
C SER A 396 6.05 -19.33 -4.71
N ALA A 397 4.85 -19.38 -4.12
CA ALA A 397 4.31 -20.54 -3.41
C ALA A 397 4.17 -21.81 -4.29
N GLY A 398 4.14 -21.67 -5.62
CA GLY A 398 4.09 -22.79 -6.56
C GLY A 398 5.45 -23.32 -7.03
N SER A 399 6.55 -22.65 -6.70
CA SER A 399 7.88 -22.96 -7.27
C SER A 399 8.82 -23.69 -6.31
N ASP A 400 8.46 -23.79 -5.03
CA ASP A 400 9.23 -24.56 -4.04
C ASP A 400 9.11 -26.06 -4.34
N LYS A 401 10.12 -26.58 -5.05
CA LYS A 401 10.28 -28.00 -5.41
C LYS A 401 10.31 -28.95 -4.20
N THR A 402 10.36 -28.43 -2.98
CA THR A 402 10.40 -29.17 -1.72
C THR A 402 9.03 -29.64 -1.22
N THR A 403 7.91 -29.12 -1.73
CA THR A 403 6.55 -29.54 -1.33
C THR A 403 5.90 -30.59 -2.24
N ALA A 404 6.71 -31.28 -3.07
CA ALA A 404 6.25 -32.31 -4.01
C ALA A 404 5.52 -33.52 -3.38
N ASN A 405 5.48 -33.64 -2.05
CA ASN A 405 4.85 -34.76 -1.34
C ASN A 405 3.65 -34.40 -0.45
N SER A 406 3.18 -33.15 -0.40
CA SER A 406 1.92 -32.83 0.29
C SER A 406 0.76 -32.80 -0.71
N THR A 407 -0.33 -33.47 -0.37
CA THR A 407 -1.56 -33.62 -1.14
C THR A 407 -2.09 -32.29 -1.69
N ARG A 408 -1.82 -32.03 -2.99
CA ARG A 408 -2.54 -31.18 -3.96
C ARG A 408 -3.52 -30.13 -3.40
N LEU A 409 -3.06 -29.22 -2.55
CA LEU A 409 -3.68 -27.91 -2.45
C LEU A 409 -3.00 -27.01 -3.49
N HIS A 410 -3.78 -26.37 -4.35
CA HIS A 410 -3.28 -25.43 -5.35
C HIS A 410 -2.40 -24.37 -4.64
N PRO A 411 -1.22 -23.99 -5.17
CA PRO A 411 -0.26 -23.13 -4.48
C PRO A 411 -0.79 -21.76 -4.03
N TRP A 412 -1.93 -21.34 -4.54
CA TRP A 412 -2.59 -20.09 -4.15
C TRP A 412 -3.35 -20.18 -2.82
N HIS A 413 -3.71 -21.37 -2.32
CA HIS A 413 -4.49 -21.49 -1.08
C HIS A 413 -3.75 -20.95 0.15
N THR A 414 -2.43 -21.15 0.24
CA THR A 414 -1.65 -20.59 1.35
C THR A 414 -1.68 -19.08 1.33
N ALA A 415 -1.50 -18.46 0.15
CA ALA A 415 -1.59 -17.02 0.00
C ALA A 415 -3.01 -16.49 0.27
N CYS A 416 -4.06 -17.23 -0.12
CA CYS A 416 -5.44 -16.88 0.22
C CYS A 416 -5.64 -16.86 1.74
N ASN A 417 -5.16 -17.87 2.46
CA ASN A 417 -5.23 -17.92 3.91
C ASN A 417 -4.41 -16.79 4.56
N GLU A 418 -3.22 -16.48 4.04
CA GLU A 418 -2.38 -15.37 4.54
C GLU A 418 -3.09 -14.02 4.32
N ILE A 419 -3.71 -13.81 3.15
CA ILE A 419 -4.55 -12.64 2.88
C ILE A 419 -5.72 -12.61 3.86
N GLU A 420 -6.46 -13.68 4.09
CA GLU A 420 -7.59 -13.66 5.03
C GLU A 420 -7.14 -13.37 6.48
N GLN A 421 -6.03 -13.98 6.91
CA GLN A 421 -5.47 -13.81 8.25
C GLN A 421 -5.03 -12.38 8.53
N LEU A 422 -4.31 -11.76 7.59
CA LEU A 422 -3.84 -10.38 7.73
C LEU A 422 -5.02 -9.41 8.06
N GLY A 423 -6.26 -9.72 7.66
CA GLY A 423 -7.38 -8.79 7.73
C GLY A 423 -7.98 -8.82 9.11
N VAL A 424 -8.16 -10.04 9.63
CA VAL A 424 -8.54 -10.26 11.02
C VAL A 424 -7.51 -9.62 11.96
N LEU A 425 -6.21 -9.78 11.68
CA LEU A 425 -5.17 -9.23 12.54
C LEU A 425 -5.12 -7.70 12.50
N PHE A 426 -5.20 -7.07 11.32
CA PHE A 426 -5.21 -5.60 11.24
C PHE A 426 -6.43 -4.98 11.93
N ASP A 427 -7.63 -5.54 11.73
CA ASP A 427 -8.85 -5.03 12.35
C ASP A 427 -8.78 -5.15 13.89
N GLN A 428 -8.31 -6.30 14.39
CA GLN A 428 -8.10 -6.50 15.83
C GLN A 428 -7.07 -5.53 16.39
N TYR A 429 -5.97 -5.31 15.67
CA TYR A 429 -4.89 -4.43 16.09
C TYR A 429 -5.37 -2.97 16.17
N GLN A 430 -6.07 -2.48 15.14
CA GLN A 430 -6.60 -1.11 15.12
C GLN A 430 -7.65 -0.89 16.21
N GLN A 431 -8.52 -1.87 16.46
CA GLN A 431 -9.50 -1.81 17.55
C GLN A 431 -8.83 -1.80 18.93
N GLY A 432 -7.85 -2.69 19.15
CA GLY A 432 -7.09 -2.76 20.40
C GLY A 432 -6.32 -1.47 20.67
N TYR A 433 -5.61 -0.96 19.66
CA TYR A 433 -4.82 0.26 19.75
C TYR A 433 -5.70 1.49 20.05
N SER A 434 -6.85 1.62 19.36
CA SER A 434 -7.79 2.72 19.61
C SER A 434 -8.37 2.70 21.02
N ASN A 435 -8.69 1.52 21.54
CA ASN A 435 -9.22 1.37 22.89
C ASN A 435 -8.17 1.69 23.97
N HIS A 436 -6.90 1.32 23.73
CA HIS A 436 -5.80 1.62 24.63
C HIS A 436 -5.58 3.15 24.73
N ASN A 437 -5.46 3.82 23.59
CA ASN A 437 -5.26 5.29 23.57
C ASN A 437 -6.44 6.05 24.19
N ARG A 438 -7.67 5.56 24.04
CA ARG A 438 -8.85 6.18 24.67
C ARG A 438 -8.83 6.05 26.19
N ALA A 439 -8.46 4.87 26.70
CA ALA A 439 -8.34 4.64 28.13
C ALA A 439 -7.25 5.53 28.77
N GLU A 440 -6.16 5.79 28.06
CA GLU A 440 -5.11 6.71 28.54
C GLU A 440 -5.58 8.18 28.55
N GLY A 441 -6.33 8.62 27.54
CA GLY A 441 -6.92 9.96 27.50
C GLY A 441 -7.97 10.21 28.59
N ASP A 442 -8.79 9.21 28.92
CA ASP A 442 -9.80 9.33 29.98
C ASP A 442 -9.19 9.35 31.39
N ILE A 443 -8.00 8.79 31.60
CA ILE A 443 -7.26 8.88 32.88
C ILE A 443 -6.76 10.32 33.13
N GLU A 444 -6.47 11.10 32.09
CA GLU A 444 -6.10 12.52 32.24
C GLU A 444 -7.30 13.39 32.66
N GLY A 445 -8.51 13.06 32.19
CA GLY A 445 -9.74 13.77 32.58
C GLY A 445 -10.20 13.55 34.03
N VAL A 446 -9.69 12.53 34.72
CA VAL A 446 -10.04 12.22 36.12
C VAL A 446 -9.04 12.82 37.10
N LEU A 447 -7.84 13.23 36.66
CA LEU A 447 -6.81 13.79 37.54
C LEU A 447 -6.84 15.33 37.65
N GLU A 448 -7.68 16.03 36.88
CA GLU A 448 -7.83 17.50 36.95
C GLU A 448 -8.97 18.01 37.88
N GLN A 449 -9.65 17.14 38.63
CA GLN A 449 -10.71 17.54 39.59
C GLN A 449 -10.49 16.98 41.01
N SER A 450 -9.31 17.20 41.58
CA SER A 450 -9.15 17.12 43.04
C SER A 450 -8.65 18.45 43.59
N ASP A 451 -9.57 19.40 43.72
CA ASP A 451 -9.44 20.56 44.61
C ASP A 451 -9.19 20.04 46.03
N CYS A 452 -7.92 20.00 46.43
CA CYS A 452 -7.52 19.91 47.82
C CYS A 452 -7.73 21.29 48.47
N GLY A 453 -8.93 21.52 48.99
CA GLY A 453 -9.18 22.59 49.95
C GLY A 453 -8.62 22.23 51.32
N CYS A 454 -7.69 23.05 51.83
CA CYS A 454 -7.29 23.07 53.24
C CYS A 454 -8.41 23.58 54.14
#